data_AF-A0A3D4YKQ4-F1
#
_entry.id   AF-A0A3D4YKQ4-F1
#
_cell.length_a   1.000
_cell.length_b   1.000
_cell.length_c   1.000
_cell.angle_alpha   90.00
_cell.angle_beta   90.00
_cell.angle_gamma   90.00
#
_symmetry.space_group_name_H-M   'P 1'
#
loop_
_entity.id
_entity.type
_entity.pdbx_description
1 polymer ?
#
loop_
_entity_poly.entity_id
_entity_poly.type
_entity_poly.pdbx_seq_one_letter_code
_entity_poly.pdbx_strand_id
1 'polypeptide(L)'
;MKYSGARFAKWGMLPLRIVVGLVFLMHGGQKFFVFGIGGTADIMGKLGLPLPFVSAAVVIAAEMLGGLAILLGVFTRLAGALLAFEMVVAILVARFHGGFFAPYGYEFELTLLGVCLTFALNGPGRMSGEEIWHRSPTV
;
A
#
# COMPACT_ATOMS: atom_id res chain seq x y z
N MET A 1 -7.42 23.84 -29.95
CA MET A 1 -6.93 22.46 -29.78
C MET A 1 -7.42 21.95 -28.42
N LYS A 2 -8.55 21.23 -28.37
CA LYS A 2 -9.12 20.71 -27.10
C LYS A 2 -8.48 19.35 -26.82
N TYR A 3 -7.74 19.24 -25.71
CA TYR A 3 -7.03 18.02 -25.32
C TYR A 3 -8.01 16.84 -25.15
N SER A 4 -8.01 15.92 -26.11
CA SER A 4 -8.70 14.62 -26.06
C SER A 4 -8.18 13.72 -24.91
N GLY A 5 -7.08 14.10 -24.24
CA GLY A 5 -6.47 13.37 -23.13
C GLY A 5 -7.25 13.42 -21.79
N ALA A 6 -8.24 14.30 -21.64
CA ALA A 6 -8.98 14.46 -20.39
C ALA A 6 -9.87 13.26 -20.03
N ARG A 7 -10.19 12.38 -20.99
CA ARG A 7 -11.02 11.18 -20.73
C ARG A 7 -10.24 10.13 -19.96
N PHE A 8 -9.01 9.81 -20.40
CA PHE A 8 -8.19 8.76 -19.79
C PHE A 8 -7.50 9.19 -18.51
N ALA A 9 -7.18 10.48 -18.35
CA ALA A 9 -6.59 11.03 -17.13
C ALA A 9 -7.42 10.68 -15.87
N LYS A 10 -8.75 10.59 -16.00
CA LYS A 10 -9.65 10.25 -14.90
C LYS A 10 -9.63 8.78 -14.49
N TRP A 11 -9.04 7.90 -15.31
CA TRP A 11 -8.94 6.45 -15.08
C TRP A 11 -7.55 6.01 -14.64
N GLY A 12 -6.55 6.90 -14.65
CA GLY A 12 -5.16 6.55 -14.38
C GLY A 12 -4.92 5.92 -13.00
N MET A 13 -5.77 6.20 -12.01
CA MET A 13 -5.65 5.64 -10.66
C MET A 13 -6.23 4.22 -10.54
N LEU A 14 -7.13 3.81 -11.44
CA LEU A 14 -7.82 2.53 -11.30
C LEU A 14 -6.88 1.32 -11.45
N PRO A 15 -6.00 1.24 -12.48
CA PRO A 15 -5.04 0.15 -12.59
C PRO A 15 -4.08 0.12 -11.40
N LEU A 16 -3.62 1.28 -10.95
CA LEU A 16 -2.75 1.39 -9.78
C LEU A 16 -3.44 0.85 -8.53
N ARG A 17 -4.73 1.16 -8.32
CA ARG A 17 -5.49 0.70 -7.15
C ARG A 17 -5.62 -0.82 -7.14
N ILE A 18 -5.95 -1.40 -8.29
CA ILE A 18 -6.11 -2.85 -8.43
C ILE A 18 -4.77 -3.54 -8.15
N VAL A 19 -3.70 -3.13 -8.84
CA VAL A 19 -2.40 -3.78 -8.72
C VAL A 19 -1.82 -3.58 -7.33
N VAL A 20 -1.73 -2.34 -6.84
CA VAL A 20 -1.11 -2.05 -5.54
C VAL A 20 -1.96 -2.59 -4.38
N GLY A 21 -3.28 -2.46 -4.46
CA GLY A 21 -4.18 -3.05 -3.46
C GLY A 21 -4.00 -4.56 -3.35
N LEU A 22 -3.90 -5.27 -4.48
CA LEU A 22 -3.63 -6.71 -4.50
C LEU A 22 -2.23 -7.05 -3.98
N VAL A 23 -1.20 -6.30 -4.34
CA VAL A 23 0.17 -6.52 -3.84
C VAL A 23 0.19 -6.46 -2.31
N PHE A 24 -0.36 -5.41 -1.71
CA PHE A 24 -0.42 -5.27 -0.26
C PHE A 24 -1.27 -6.37 0.41
N LEU A 25 -2.41 -6.74 -0.19
CA LEU A 25 -3.22 -7.85 0.31
C LEU A 25 -2.47 -9.20 0.28
N MET A 26 -1.70 -9.46 -0.77
CA MET A 26 -0.90 -10.67 -0.90
C MET A 26 0.26 -10.68 0.09
N HIS A 27 0.96 -9.55 0.28
CA HIS A 27 2.04 -9.44 1.27
C HIS A 27 1.53 -9.56 2.71
N GLY A 28 0.44 -8.87 3.06
CA GLY A 28 -0.19 -8.97 4.37
C GLY A 28 -0.77 -10.35 4.62
N GLY A 29 -1.43 -10.94 3.60
CA GLY A 29 -1.95 -12.29 3.64
C GLY A 29 -0.84 -13.34 3.81
N GLN A 30 0.31 -13.18 3.16
CA GLN A 30 1.46 -14.06 3.36
C GLN A 30 1.97 -13.98 4.81
N LYS A 31 2.10 -12.76 5.37
CA LYS A 31 2.51 -12.57 6.77
C LYS A 31 1.50 -13.17 7.75
N PHE A 32 0.20 -13.08 7.46
CA PHE A 32 -0.83 -13.59 8.35
C PHE A 32 -1.09 -15.10 8.22
N PHE A 33 -1.31 -15.60 7.00
CA PHE A 33 -1.75 -16.98 6.75
C PHE A 33 -0.61 -17.96 6.51
N VAL A 34 0.52 -17.51 5.94
CA VAL A 34 1.65 -18.40 5.59
C VAL A 34 2.68 -18.42 6.69
N PHE A 35 3.14 -17.25 7.15
CA PHE A 35 4.14 -17.16 8.22
C PHE A 35 3.51 -17.24 9.61
N GLY A 36 2.24 -16.85 9.73
CA GLY A 36 1.62 -16.59 11.01
C GLY A 36 2.19 -15.35 11.69
N ILE A 37 1.48 -14.88 12.72
CA ILE A 37 1.96 -13.73 13.51
C ILE A 37 3.31 -14.02 14.19
N GLY A 38 3.54 -15.27 14.61
CA GLY A 38 4.81 -15.70 15.22
C GLY A 38 5.98 -15.65 14.24
N GLY A 39 5.85 -16.25 13.05
CA GLY A 39 6.90 -16.20 12.03
C GLY A 39 7.17 -14.78 11.53
N THR A 40 6.14 -13.96 11.43
CA THR A 40 6.31 -12.53 11.11
C THR A 40 7.03 -11.79 12.23
N ALA A 41 6.70 -12.05 13.51
CA ALA A 41 7.39 -11.48 14.65
C ALA A 41 8.87 -11.88 14.69
N ASP A 42 9.21 -13.12 14.35
CA ASP A 42 10.60 -13.56 14.25
C ASP A 42 11.38 -12.78 13.18
N ILE A 43 10.74 -12.49 12.04
CA ILE A 43 11.31 -11.62 10.99
C ILE A 43 11.52 -10.21 11.53
N MET A 44 10.51 -9.62 12.18
CA MET A 44 10.62 -8.27 12.77
C MET A 44 11.75 -8.20 13.82
N GLY A 45 11.92 -9.24 14.62
CA GLY A 45 13.00 -9.33 15.60
C GLY A 45 14.40 -9.39 14.96
N LYS A 46 14.56 -10.18 13.89
CA LYS A 46 15.82 -10.24 13.10
C LYS A 46 16.15 -8.91 12.43
N LEU A 47 15.12 -8.16 12.06
CA LEU A 47 15.21 -6.81 11.51
C LEU A 47 15.51 -5.74 12.58
N GLY A 48 15.52 -6.10 13.87
CA GLY A 48 15.83 -5.17 14.96
C GLY A 48 14.66 -4.27 15.35
N LEU A 49 13.42 -4.58 14.94
CA LEU A 49 12.24 -3.82 15.35
C LEU A 49 11.89 -4.08 16.83
N PRO A 50 11.58 -3.04 17.61
CA PRO A 50 11.16 -3.20 19.01
C PRO A 50 9.77 -3.82 19.09
N LEU A 51 9.51 -4.61 20.12
CA LEU A 51 8.23 -5.31 20.33
C LEU A 51 7.79 -6.12 19.09
N PRO A 52 8.53 -7.18 18.69
CA PRO A 52 8.36 -7.82 17.39
C PRO A 52 6.94 -8.33 17.09
N PHE A 53 6.22 -8.82 18.11
CA PHE A 53 4.81 -9.22 17.97
C PHE A 53 3.88 -8.05 17.67
N VAL A 54 4.11 -6.89 18.30
CA VAL A 54 3.34 -5.68 18.04
C VAL A 54 3.65 -5.15 16.65
N SER A 55 4.93 -5.06 16.27
CA SER A 55 5.33 -4.68 14.91
C SER A 55 4.73 -5.59 13.86
N ALA A 56 4.74 -6.90 14.08
CA ALA A 56 4.12 -7.88 13.18
C ALA A 56 2.62 -7.64 13.03
N ALA A 57 1.89 -7.48 14.14
CA ALA A 57 0.46 -7.18 14.11
C ALA A 57 0.15 -5.88 13.36
N VAL A 58 0.94 -4.82 13.61
CA VAL A 58 0.76 -3.51 12.97
C VAL A 58 1.02 -3.59 11.47
N VAL A 59 2.12 -4.22 11.04
CA VAL A 59 2.44 -4.35 9.60
C VAL A 59 1.39 -5.20 8.89
N ILE A 60 0.98 -6.34 9.46
CA ILE A 60 -0.08 -7.18 8.88
C ILE A 60 -1.37 -6.37 8.73
N ALA A 61 -1.80 -5.67 9.78
CA ALA A 61 -3.02 -4.89 9.75
C ALA A 61 -2.93 -3.73 8.75
N ALA A 62 -1.79 -3.03 8.71
CA ALA A 62 -1.56 -1.92 7.78
C ALA A 62 -1.63 -2.40 6.32
N GLU A 63 -0.93 -3.48 5.98
CA GLU A 63 -0.92 -4.02 4.62
C GLU A 63 -2.28 -4.57 4.20
N MET A 64 -2.94 -5.34 5.06
CA MET A 64 -4.23 -5.93 4.71
C MET A 64 -5.35 -4.88 4.63
N LEU A 65 -5.50 -4.06 5.67
CA LEU A 65 -6.57 -3.07 5.72
C LEU A 65 -6.29 -1.91 4.75
N GLY A 66 -5.03 -1.46 4.66
CA GLY A 66 -4.62 -0.43 3.72
C GLY A 66 -4.73 -0.90 2.27
N GLY A 67 -4.29 -2.13 1.98
CA GLY A 67 -4.41 -2.74 0.65
C GLY A 67 -5.86 -2.89 0.23
N LEU A 68 -6.74 -3.35 1.13
CA LEU A 68 -8.18 -3.44 0.88
C LEU A 68 -8.81 -2.06 0.68
N ALA A 69 -8.43 -1.07 1.48
CA ALA A 69 -8.92 0.30 1.39
C ALA A 69 -8.55 0.94 0.03
N ILE A 70 -7.29 0.77 -0.42
CA ILE A 70 -6.85 1.22 -1.75
C ILE A 70 -7.60 0.48 -2.86
N LEU A 71 -7.75 -0.85 -2.75
CA LEU A 71 -8.44 -1.67 -3.74
C LEU A 71 -9.88 -1.21 -3.92
N LEU A 72 -10.62 -1.02 -2.83
CA LEU A 72 -12.03 -0.59 -2.83
C LEU A 72 -12.19 0.92 -3.09
N GLY A 73 -11.13 1.70 -2.92
CA GLY A 73 -11.18 3.14 -3.14
C GLY A 73 -11.88 3.87 -2.01
N VAL A 74 -11.63 3.45 -0.77
CA VAL A 74 -12.16 4.04 0.46
C VAL A 74 -11.01 4.48 1.35
N PHE A 75 -11.11 5.65 1.95
CA PHE A 75 -10.04 6.28 2.74
C PHE A 75 -8.67 6.25 2.06
N THR A 76 -8.59 6.39 0.73
CA THR A 76 -7.36 6.06 0.01
C THR A 76 -6.22 7.02 0.30
N ARG A 77 -6.53 8.27 0.67
CA ARG A 77 -5.51 9.23 1.10
C ARG A 77 -4.82 8.78 2.37
N LEU A 78 -5.61 8.33 3.35
CA LEU A 78 -5.10 7.83 4.62
C LEU A 78 -4.38 6.50 4.42
N ALA A 79 -4.98 5.55 3.69
CA ALA A 79 -4.36 4.28 3.37
C ALA A 79 -3.04 4.45 2.60
N GLY A 80 -3.00 5.36 1.62
CA GLY A 80 -1.79 5.71 0.86
C GLY A 80 -0.70 6.30 1.76
N ALA A 81 -1.04 7.18 2.69
CA ALA A 81 -0.06 7.73 3.63
C ALA A 81 0.50 6.67 4.59
N LEU A 82 -0.37 5.80 5.12
CA LEU A 82 0.03 4.72 6.03
C LEU A 82 0.94 3.70 5.33
N LEU A 83 0.59 3.26 4.13
CA LEU A 83 1.38 2.31 3.36
C LEU A 83 2.68 2.93 2.82
N ALA A 84 2.67 4.23 2.49
CA ALA A 84 3.90 4.95 2.15
C ALA A 84 4.88 4.97 3.35
N PHE A 85 4.37 5.25 4.55
CA PHE A 85 5.20 5.20 5.76
C PHE A 85 5.77 3.79 5.99
N GLU A 86 4.95 2.75 5.84
CA GLU A 86 5.39 1.36 5.98
C GLU A 86 6.49 1.00 4.95
N MET A 87 6.35 1.42 3.68
CA MET A 87 7.40 1.24 2.68
C MET A 87 8.72 1.93 3.04
N VAL A 88 8.69 3.13 3.63
CA VAL A 88 9.92 3.79 4.11
C VAL A 88 10.59 2.93 5.19
N VAL A 89 9.83 2.42 6.15
CA VAL A 89 10.36 1.54 7.20
C VAL A 89 10.92 0.25 6.60
N ALA A 90 10.19 -0.39 5.68
CA ALA A 90 10.62 -1.61 5.00
C ALA A 90 11.93 -1.41 4.23
N ILE A 91 12.09 -0.28 3.52
CA ILE A 91 13.33 0.07 2.82
C ILE A 91 14.48 0.16 3.83
N LEU A 92 14.34 1.00 4.85
CA LEU A 92 15.42 1.30 5.80
C LEU A 92 15.88 0.08 6.58
N VAL A 93 14.93 -0.76 6.98
CA VAL A 93 15.21 -1.86 7.91
C VAL A 93 15.47 -3.18 7.19
N ALA A 94 14.75 -3.48 6.10
CA ALA A 94 14.81 -4.79 5.45
C ALA A 94 15.59 -4.82 4.12
N ARG A 95 15.73 -3.70 3.39
CA ARG A 95 16.22 -3.72 2.01
C ARG A 95 17.41 -2.82 1.71
N PHE A 96 17.67 -1.81 2.54
CA PHE A 96 18.65 -0.76 2.25
C PHE A 96 20.05 -1.32 1.92
N HIS A 97 20.52 -2.30 2.69
CA HIS A 97 21.83 -2.92 2.51
C HIS A 97 21.93 -3.84 1.29
N GLY A 98 20.81 -4.24 0.68
CA GLY A 98 20.78 -5.07 -0.52
C GLY A 98 21.05 -4.31 -1.82
N GLY A 99 21.24 -2.99 -1.76
CA GLY A 99 21.41 -2.14 -2.93
C GLY A 99 20.08 -1.84 -3.62
N PHE A 100 20.11 -1.44 -4.89
CA PHE A 100 18.91 -1.05 -5.62
C PHE A 100 18.13 -2.26 -6.17
N PHE A 101 18.83 -3.20 -6.80
CA PHE A 101 18.21 -4.24 -7.63
C PHE A 101 17.69 -5.45 -6.83
N ALA A 102 16.55 -5.99 -7.27
CA ALA A 102 16.01 -7.25 -6.81
C ALA A 102 16.98 -8.42 -7.04
N PRO A 103 16.90 -9.51 -6.24
CA PRO A 103 15.88 -9.77 -5.21
C PRO A 103 16.20 -9.19 -3.82
N TYR A 104 17.40 -8.59 -3.64
CA TYR A 104 17.87 -8.13 -2.33
C TYR A 104 17.66 -6.64 -2.10
N GLY A 105 17.63 -5.85 -3.17
CA GLY A 105 17.51 -4.39 -3.12
C GLY A 105 16.10 -3.85 -2.92
N TYR A 106 16.00 -2.52 -2.91
CA TYR A 106 14.80 -1.78 -2.51
C TYR A 106 13.96 -1.21 -3.66
N GLU A 107 14.27 -1.53 -4.93
CA GLU A 107 13.56 -0.95 -6.09
C GLU A 107 12.05 -1.19 -6.08
N PHE A 108 11.61 -2.34 -5.58
CA PHE A 108 10.19 -2.70 -5.53
C PHE A 108 9.45 -1.89 -4.46
N GLU A 109 10.01 -1.82 -3.25
CA GLU A 109 9.46 -1.03 -2.14
C GLU A 109 9.47 0.47 -2.47
N LEU A 110 10.51 0.96 -3.17
CA LEU A 110 10.55 2.34 -3.66
C LEU A 110 9.46 2.62 -4.69
N THR A 111 9.20 1.66 -5.58
CA THR A 111 8.12 1.78 -6.57
C THR A 111 6.76 1.85 -5.87
N LEU A 112 6.52 0.97 -4.90
CA LEU A 112 5.29 0.98 -4.10
C LEU A 112 5.16 2.26 -3.27
N LEU A 113 6.25 2.78 -2.71
CA LEU A 113 6.27 4.07 -2.01
C LEU A 113 5.79 5.20 -2.92
N GLY A 114 6.32 5.30 -4.14
CA GLY A 114 5.91 6.32 -5.12
C GLY A 114 4.42 6.23 -5.47
N VAL A 115 3.89 5.02 -5.62
CA VAL A 115 2.46 4.84 -5.89
C VAL A 115 1.60 5.15 -4.66
N CYS A 116 2.03 4.77 -3.46
CA CYS A 116 1.32 5.09 -2.21
C CYS A 116 1.26 6.60 -1.97
N LEU A 117 2.36 7.32 -2.22
CA LEU A 117 2.38 8.79 -2.20
C LEU A 117 1.45 9.39 -3.25
N THR A 118 1.36 8.78 -4.42
CA THR A 118 0.40 9.21 -5.45
C THR A 118 -1.03 9.12 -4.94
N PHE A 119 -1.41 8.05 -4.22
CA PHE A 119 -2.72 7.94 -3.57
C PHE A 119 -2.93 8.92 -2.42
N ALA A 120 -1.89 9.13 -1.59
CA ALA A 120 -1.94 10.09 -0.48
C ALA A 120 -2.26 11.51 -0.98
N LEU A 121 -1.67 11.92 -2.09
CA LEU A 121 -1.83 13.26 -2.65
C LEU A 121 -3.09 13.39 -3.53
N ASN A 122 -3.31 12.46 -4.45
CA ASN A 122 -4.34 12.57 -5.47
C ASN A 122 -5.69 11.95 -5.07
N GLY A 123 -5.72 11.11 -4.03
CA GLY A 123 -6.91 10.35 -3.65
C GLY A 123 -7.20 9.17 -4.59
N PRO A 124 -8.44 8.66 -4.61
CA PRO A 124 -8.74 7.32 -5.14
C PRO A 124 -8.99 7.28 -6.65
N GLY A 125 -9.15 8.43 -7.30
CA GLY A 125 -9.63 8.54 -8.68
C GLY A 125 -11.06 8.01 -8.88
N ARG A 126 -11.42 7.71 -10.14
CA ARG A 126 -12.78 7.27 -10.49
C ARG A 126 -13.09 5.81 -10.11
N MET A 127 -14.38 5.48 -10.02
CA MET A 127 -14.89 4.16 -9.56
C MET A 127 -14.35 3.78 -8.18
N SER A 128 -14.26 4.77 -7.31
CA SER A 128 -13.92 4.61 -5.92
C SER A 128 -15.19 4.58 -5.08
N GLY A 129 -15.17 3.84 -3.96
CA GLY A 129 -16.25 3.92 -2.98
C GLY A 129 -16.51 5.37 -2.54
N GLU A 130 -15.46 6.17 -2.42
CA GLU A 130 -15.55 7.62 -2.16
C GLU A 130 -16.33 8.38 -3.25
N GLU A 131 -16.06 8.15 -4.55
CA GLU A 131 -16.82 8.82 -5.63
C GLU A 131 -18.29 8.39 -5.63
N ILE A 132 -18.58 7.11 -5.38
CA ILE A 132 -19.96 6.59 -5.33
C ILE A 132 -20.71 7.23 -4.15
N TRP A 133 -20.07 7.33 -2.99
CA TRP A 133 -20.64 7.96 -1.81
C TRP A 133 -20.97 9.44 -2.07
N HIS A 134 -20.03 10.20 -2.65
CA HIS A 134 -20.24 11.61 -2.97
C HIS A 134 -21.27 11.87 -4.09
N ARG A 135 -21.66 10.86 -4.87
CA ARG A 135 -22.70 10.97 -5.90
C ARG A 135 -24.09 10.59 -5.42
N SER A 136 -24.22 10.05 -4.21
CA SER A 136 -25.51 9.74 -3.64
C SER A 136 -26.22 11.07 -3.29
N PRO A 137 -27.44 11.34 -3.80
CA PRO A 137 -28.20 12.51 -3.38
C PRO A 137 -28.43 12.35 -1.88
N THR A 138 -27.89 13.27 -1.08
CA THR A 138 -28.34 13.41 0.30
C THR A 138 -29.84 13.67 0.25
N VAL A 139 -30.61 12.74 0.80
CA VAL A 139 -32.05 12.89 1.02
C VAL A 139 -32.30 14.05 1.97
#